data_AF-A0A2E1TYL3-F1
#
_entry.id   AF-A0A2E1TYL3-F1
#
_cell.length_a   1.000
_cell.length_b   1.000
_cell.length_c   1.000
_cell.angle_alpha   90.00
_cell.angle_beta   90.00
_cell.angle_gamma   90.00
#
_symmetry.space_group_name_H-M   'P 1'
#
loop_
_entity.id
_entity.type
_entity.pdbx_description
1 polymer ?
#
loop_
_entity_poly.entity_id
_entity_poly.type
_entity_poly.pdbx_seq_one_letter_code
_entity_poly.pdbx_strand_id
1 'polypeptide(L)'
;MSTLFLLGLTTVLITSLLTNQISLEPVVVAQYITVVITAIFLFYFTGLFYFSKLSSKERKSLVAFLLICVASTLFWAGFEQAGSSLNLFGQDFTNRLIGNFEIPPAWFQSTNSIFIIVLSPFFASIWINLSKQLIYPNYGFKCAAGLVIMASGFIVMFFAAQLAGSGMKVAPGWLISTYFLHTVGELCLSPVALTAVSQLSPRRFAGQMMGVFTLTYSIGSLVAGLIAGNFNPQNIEEMPNLFLQISLYSIVAGTLIGIFALKTKHWESP
;
A
#
# COMPACT_ATOMS: atom_id res chain seq x y z
N MET A 1 19.41 -20.34 -23.09
CA MET A 1 18.32 -19.51 -23.67
C MET A 1 18.97 -18.22 -24.14
N SER A 2 19.22 -18.10 -25.45
CA SER A 2 20.23 -17.20 -26.02
C SER A 2 19.75 -15.75 -26.06
N THR A 3 20.67 -14.81 -25.83
CA THR A 3 20.51 -13.36 -25.95
C THR A 3 19.86 -12.92 -27.26
N LEU A 4 20.07 -13.67 -28.34
CA LEU A 4 19.41 -13.49 -29.65
C LEU A 4 17.90 -13.68 -29.60
N PHE A 5 17.39 -14.63 -28.80
CA PHE A 5 15.95 -14.82 -28.62
C PHE A 5 15.31 -13.66 -27.86
N LEU A 6 15.97 -13.17 -26.80
CA LEU A 6 15.52 -11.99 -26.05
C LEU A 6 15.54 -10.73 -26.91
N LEU A 7 16.60 -10.52 -27.69
CA LEU A 7 16.70 -9.40 -28.64
C LEU A 7 15.61 -9.47 -29.71
N GLY A 8 15.36 -10.65 -30.27
CA GLY A 8 14.27 -10.88 -31.22
C GLY A 8 12.89 -10.60 -30.62
N LEU A 9 12.63 -11.07 -29.40
CA LEU A 9 11.37 -10.81 -28.69
C LEU A 9 11.17 -9.32 -28.42
N THR A 10 12.23 -8.62 -27.96
CA THR A 10 12.17 -7.17 -27.71
C THR A 10 11.96 -6.36 -28.98
N THR A 11 12.60 -6.74 -30.09
CA THR A 11 12.42 -6.04 -31.38
C THR A 11 11.02 -6.27 -31.94
N VAL A 12 10.46 -7.47 -31.84
CA VAL A 12 9.07 -7.75 -32.23
C VAL A 12 8.06 -6.99 -31.36
N LEU A 13 8.29 -6.92 -30.05
CA LEU A 13 7.46 -6.11 -29.14
C LEU A 13 7.53 -4.62 -29.49
N ILE A 14 8.73 -4.07 -29.74
CA ILE A 14 8.89 -2.66 -30.09
C ILE A 14 8.26 -2.34 -31.45
N THR A 15 8.44 -3.19 -32.47
CA THR A 15 7.85 -2.96 -33.79
C THR A 15 6.33 -3.12 -33.78
N SER A 16 5.79 -4.05 -33.01
CA SER A 16 4.32 -4.21 -32.84
C SER A 16 3.67 -3.05 -32.06
N LEU A 17 4.40 -2.43 -31.14
CA LEU A 17 3.99 -1.18 -30.47
C LEU A 17 4.03 0.03 -31.40
N LEU A 18 5.09 0.17 -32.20
CA LEU A 18 5.25 1.29 -33.15
C LEU A 18 4.26 1.24 -34.31
N THR A 19 3.76 0.05 -34.66
CA THR A 19 2.79 -0.16 -35.75
C THR A 19 1.33 -0.06 -35.30
N ASN A 20 1.06 0.26 -34.02
CA ASN A 20 -0.28 0.29 -33.42
C ASN A 20 -1.12 -0.99 -33.63
N GLN A 21 -0.49 -2.12 -33.98
CA GLN A 21 -1.17 -3.41 -34.11
C GLN A 21 -1.54 -4.00 -32.75
N ILE A 22 -0.82 -3.61 -31.70
CA ILE A 22 -1.13 -3.91 -30.30
C ILE A 22 -1.40 -2.59 -29.58
N SER A 23 -2.66 -2.31 -29.25
CA SER A 23 -3.01 -1.24 -28.33
C SER A 23 -2.72 -1.70 -26.90
N LEU A 24 -1.58 -1.32 -26.33
CA LEU A 24 -1.34 -1.51 -24.90
C LEU A 24 -2.15 -0.49 -24.11
N GLU A 25 -3.35 -0.89 -23.71
CA GLU A 25 -4.13 -0.14 -22.74
C GLU A 25 -3.54 -0.37 -21.33
N PRO A 26 -2.98 0.66 -20.67
CA PRO A 26 -2.26 0.47 -19.39
C PRO A 26 -3.13 -0.15 -18.29
N VAL A 27 -4.43 0.18 -18.27
CA VAL A 27 -5.40 -0.35 -17.30
C VAL A 27 -5.62 -1.85 -17.49
N VAL A 28 -5.82 -2.30 -18.74
CA VAL A 28 -6.02 -3.71 -19.07
C VAL A 28 -4.78 -4.53 -18.71
N VAL A 29 -3.58 -4.02 -19.05
CA VAL A 29 -2.31 -4.68 -18.70
C VAL A 29 -2.16 -4.79 -17.19
N ALA A 30 -2.40 -3.70 -16.45
CA ALA A 30 -2.35 -3.71 -14.99
C ALA A 30 -3.36 -4.68 -14.38
N GLN A 31 -4.55 -4.82 -14.96
CA GLN A 31 -5.58 -5.74 -14.49
C GLN A 31 -5.13 -7.20 -14.62
N TYR A 32 -4.63 -7.60 -15.79
CA TYR A 32 -4.13 -8.96 -16.00
C TYR A 32 -2.94 -9.28 -15.09
N ILE A 33 -1.98 -8.36 -14.95
CA ILE A 33 -0.82 -8.55 -14.07
C ILE A 33 -1.28 -8.68 -12.61
N THR A 34 -2.24 -7.86 -12.17
CA THR A 34 -2.79 -7.93 -10.80
C THR A 34 -3.42 -9.29 -10.53
N VAL A 35 -4.23 -9.80 -11.46
CA VAL A 35 -4.86 -11.12 -11.35
C VAL A 35 -3.80 -12.21 -11.29
N VAL A 36 -2.79 -12.18 -12.17
CA VAL A 36 -1.72 -13.18 -12.21
C VAL A 36 -0.91 -13.19 -10.92
N ILE A 37 -0.45 -12.03 -10.43
CA ILE A 37 0.35 -11.96 -9.20
C ILE A 37 -0.48 -12.37 -7.99
N THR A 38 -1.74 -11.97 -7.91
CA THR A 38 -2.65 -12.38 -6.83
C THR A 38 -2.90 -13.89 -6.86
N ALA A 39 -3.08 -14.47 -8.05
CA ALA A 39 -3.23 -15.91 -8.21
C ALA A 39 -1.96 -16.67 -7.77
N ILE A 40 -0.78 -16.20 -8.14
CA ILE A 40 0.50 -16.78 -7.69
C ILE A 40 0.63 -16.71 -6.17
N PHE A 41 0.32 -15.56 -5.57
CA PHE A 41 0.34 -15.36 -4.12
C PHE A 41 -0.59 -16.37 -3.41
N LEU A 42 -1.84 -16.49 -3.85
CA LEU A 42 -2.83 -17.40 -3.25
C LEU A 42 -2.48 -18.87 -3.49
N PHE A 43 -2.01 -19.22 -4.69
CA PHE A 43 -1.58 -20.56 -5.03
C PHE A 43 -0.38 -21.00 -4.19
N TYR A 44 0.59 -20.12 -4.01
CA TYR A 44 1.75 -20.40 -3.18
C TYR A 44 1.35 -20.59 -1.71
N PHE A 45 0.53 -19.70 -1.15
CA PHE A 45 0.06 -19.84 0.23
C PHE A 45 -0.72 -21.15 0.44
N THR A 46 -1.68 -21.44 -0.45
CA THR A 46 -2.46 -22.68 -0.35
C THR A 46 -1.57 -23.92 -0.49
N GLY A 47 -0.66 -23.94 -1.47
CA GLY A 47 0.33 -25.00 -1.62
C GLY A 47 1.18 -25.21 -0.36
N LEU A 48 1.57 -24.13 0.30
CA LEU A 48 2.33 -24.20 1.55
C LEU A 48 1.49 -24.83 2.69
N PHE A 49 0.20 -24.49 2.80
CA PHE A 49 -0.71 -25.08 3.80
C PHE A 49 -0.94 -26.59 3.64
N TYR A 50 -1.01 -27.08 2.40
CA TYR A 50 -1.34 -28.48 2.12
C TYR A 50 -0.12 -29.39 1.95
N PHE A 51 0.93 -28.92 1.27
CA PHE A 51 2.05 -29.79 0.87
C PHE A 51 3.26 -29.71 1.79
N SER A 52 3.39 -28.67 2.61
CA SER A 52 4.65 -28.42 3.32
C SER A 52 4.82 -29.15 4.66
N LYS A 53 3.94 -30.10 5.01
CA LYS A 53 4.00 -30.83 6.30
C LYS A 53 4.27 -29.89 7.49
N LEU A 54 3.41 -28.88 7.65
CA LEU A 54 3.55 -27.88 8.71
C LEU A 54 3.13 -28.47 10.06
N SER A 55 3.87 -28.13 11.11
CA SER A 55 3.43 -28.33 12.48
C SER A 55 2.19 -27.48 12.79
N SER A 56 1.43 -27.86 13.82
CA SER A 56 0.27 -27.08 14.27
C SER A 56 0.62 -25.65 14.65
N LYS A 57 1.85 -25.40 15.12
CA LYS A 57 2.36 -24.06 15.44
C LYS A 57 2.64 -23.26 14.17
N GLU A 58 3.45 -23.81 13.26
CA GLU A 58 3.77 -23.17 11.97
C GLU A 58 2.51 -22.82 11.19
N ARG A 59 1.50 -23.71 11.18
CA ARG A 59 0.22 -23.46 10.50
C ARG A 59 -0.49 -22.23 11.06
N LYS A 60 -0.52 -22.05 12.39
CA LYS A 60 -1.15 -20.90 13.05
C LYS A 60 -0.37 -19.61 12.79
N SER A 61 0.96 -19.65 12.89
CA SER A 61 1.82 -18.49 12.59
C SER A 61 1.69 -18.06 11.13
N LEU A 62 1.56 -19.02 10.20
CA LEU A 62 1.34 -18.73 8.78
C LEU A 62 -0.01 -18.05 8.52
N VAL A 63 -1.08 -18.40 9.26
CA VAL A 63 -2.36 -17.68 9.17
C VAL A 63 -2.22 -16.25 9.69
N ALA A 64 -1.51 -16.04 10.81
CA ALA A 64 -1.23 -14.69 11.31
C ALA A 64 -0.40 -13.88 10.30
N PHE A 65 0.57 -14.51 9.64
CA PHE A 65 1.34 -13.89 8.57
C PHE A 65 0.48 -13.51 7.36
N LEU A 66 -0.48 -14.37 6.95
CA LEU A 66 -1.41 -14.04 5.88
C LEU A 66 -2.25 -12.79 6.19
N LEU A 67 -2.70 -12.62 7.44
CA LEU A 67 -3.41 -11.40 7.85
C LEU A 67 -2.54 -10.15 7.70
N ILE A 68 -1.24 -10.25 8.02
CA ILE A 68 -0.28 -9.17 7.83
C ILE A 68 -0.07 -8.88 6.35
N CYS A 69 0.02 -9.91 5.50
CA CYS A 69 0.09 -9.72 4.05
C CYS A 69 -1.13 -8.99 3.50
N VAL A 70 -2.35 -9.35 3.94
CA VAL A 70 -3.57 -8.66 3.52
C VAL A 70 -3.57 -7.21 3.99
N ALA A 71 -3.19 -6.95 5.24
CA ALA A 71 -3.04 -5.58 5.75
C ALA A 71 -2.02 -4.77 4.95
N SER A 72 -0.87 -5.36 4.62
CA SER A 72 0.19 -4.77 3.80
C SER A 72 -0.32 -4.43 2.39
N THR A 73 -0.97 -5.37 1.70
CA THR A 73 -1.51 -5.13 0.35
C THR A 73 -2.49 -3.97 0.33
N LEU A 74 -3.43 -3.91 1.29
CA LEU A 74 -4.40 -2.82 1.38
C LEU A 74 -3.73 -1.49 1.77
N PHE A 75 -2.72 -1.56 2.64
CA PHE A 75 -1.94 -0.38 3.02
C PHE A 75 -1.27 0.23 1.80
N TRP A 76 -0.52 -0.58 1.02
CA TRP A 76 0.17 -0.08 -0.17
C TRP A 76 -0.81 0.33 -1.27
N ALA A 77 -1.98 -0.30 -1.39
CA ALA A 77 -3.01 0.15 -2.33
C ALA A 77 -3.53 1.58 -2.05
N GLY A 78 -3.61 1.98 -0.78
CA GLY A 78 -3.94 3.36 -0.40
C GLY A 78 -2.71 4.27 -0.42
N PHE A 79 -1.59 3.82 0.13
CA PHE A 79 -0.37 4.63 0.23
C PHE A 79 0.18 5.04 -1.13
N GLU A 80 0.18 4.13 -2.10
CA GLU A 80 0.70 4.35 -3.47
C GLU A 80 -0.20 5.27 -4.32
N GLN A 81 -1.39 5.65 -3.81
CA GLN A 81 -2.17 6.74 -4.41
C GLN A 81 -1.40 8.06 -4.42
N ALA A 82 -0.35 8.18 -3.61
CA ALA A 82 0.59 9.30 -3.61
C ALA A 82 1.15 9.59 -5.01
N GLY A 83 1.47 8.54 -5.78
CA GLY A 83 2.00 8.63 -7.14
C GLY A 83 0.94 8.73 -8.24
N SER A 84 -0.35 8.58 -7.90
CA SER A 84 -1.44 8.53 -8.86
C SER A 84 -2.53 9.57 -8.53
N SER A 85 -3.65 9.20 -7.92
CA SER A 85 -4.80 10.09 -7.71
C SER A 85 -4.47 11.32 -6.87
N LEU A 86 -3.61 11.21 -5.84
CA LEU A 86 -3.18 12.35 -5.03
C LEU A 86 -2.23 13.29 -5.79
N ASN A 87 -1.38 12.74 -6.67
CA ASN A 87 -0.50 13.54 -7.51
C ASN A 87 -1.32 14.36 -8.54
N LEU A 88 -2.31 13.73 -9.17
CA LEU A 88 -3.25 14.41 -10.08
C LEU A 88 -4.05 15.48 -9.33
N PHE A 89 -4.53 15.17 -8.12
CA PHE A 89 -5.21 16.15 -7.27
C PHE A 89 -4.32 17.37 -6.95
N GLY A 90 -3.04 17.12 -6.64
CA GLY A 90 -2.04 18.16 -6.43
C GLY A 90 -1.83 19.02 -7.67
N GLN A 91 -1.81 18.41 -8.84
CA GLN A 91 -1.59 19.11 -10.11
C GLN A 91 -2.73 20.07 -10.44
N ASP A 92 -3.98 19.57 -10.38
CA ASP A 92 -5.13 20.23 -10.98
C ASP A 92 -5.97 21.02 -9.97
N PHE A 93 -6.07 20.53 -8.73
CA PHE A 93 -7.01 21.05 -7.73
C PHE A 93 -6.35 21.72 -6.52
N THR A 94 -5.03 21.75 -6.45
CA THR A 94 -4.29 22.40 -5.36
C THR A 94 -3.67 23.71 -5.83
N ASN A 95 -3.74 24.76 -5.00
CA ASN A 95 -3.08 26.03 -5.26
C ASN A 95 -1.57 25.88 -4.99
N ARG A 96 -0.79 25.76 -6.06
CA ARG A 96 0.67 25.52 -6.01
C ARG A 96 1.52 26.80 -6.12
N LEU A 97 0.89 27.98 -6.17
CA LEU A 97 1.61 29.25 -6.32
C LEU A 97 2.04 29.81 -4.96
N ILE A 98 3.34 30.04 -4.82
CA ILE A 98 3.94 30.80 -3.72
C ILE A 98 4.63 32.03 -4.34
N GLY A 99 3.93 33.17 -4.33
CA GLY A 99 4.35 34.33 -5.10
C GLY A 99 4.42 33.99 -6.60
N ASN A 100 5.62 34.07 -7.17
CA ASN A 100 5.87 33.76 -8.59
C ASN A 100 6.37 32.32 -8.85
N PHE A 101 6.53 31.52 -7.80
CA PHE A 101 7.02 30.15 -7.93
C PHE A 101 5.85 29.16 -7.87
N GLU A 102 5.78 28.26 -8.85
CA GLU A 102 4.81 27.18 -8.88
C GLU A 102 5.46 25.87 -8.41
N ILE A 103 5.01 25.35 -7.27
CA ILE A 103 5.53 24.09 -6.71
C ILE A 103 5.17 22.93 -7.65
N PRO A 104 6.13 22.09 -8.09
CA PRO A 104 5.80 20.86 -8.82
C PRO A 104 4.97 19.89 -7.95
N PRO A 105 3.89 19.27 -8.46
CA PRO A 105 3.03 18.41 -7.64
C PRO A 105 3.77 17.22 -7.01
N ALA A 106 4.76 16.67 -7.71
CA ALA A 106 5.60 15.58 -7.21
C ALA A 106 6.39 15.95 -5.94
N TRP A 107 6.67 17.24 -5.70
CA TRP A 107 7.38 17.67 -4.48
C TRP A 107 6.54 17.46 -3.22
N PHE A 108 5.21 17.39 -3.31
CA PHE A 108 4.39 17.07 -2.15
C PHE A 108 4.69 15.66 -1.62
N GLN A 109 5.07 14.71 -2.49
CA GLN A 109 5.45 13.37 -2.04
C GLN A 109 6.73 13.38 -1.21
N SER A 110 7.63 14.35 -1.41
CA SER A 110 8.85 14.50 -0.59
C SER A 110 8.54 14.79 0.88
N THR A 111 7.33 15.24 1.21
CA THR A 111 6.90 15.43 2.60
C THR A 111 6.88 14.11 3.37
N ASN A 112 6.59 12.97 2.72
CA ASN A 112 6.69 11.65 3.36
C ASN A 112 8.12 11.39 3.87
N SER A 113 9.15 11.56 3.03
CA SER A 113 10.54 11.38 3.45
C SER A 113 10.94 12.30 4.61
N ILE A 114 10.49 13.56 4.59
CA ILE A 114 10.73 14.53 5.68
C ILE A 114 10.06 14.03 6.98
N PHE A 115 8.80 13.61 6.91
CA PHE A 115 8.08 13.10 8.06
C PHE A 115 8.69 11.81 8.60
N ILE A 116 9.18 10.90 7.74
CA ILE A 116 9.90 9.70 8.20
C ILE A 116 11.12 10.11 9.02
N ILE A 117 11.97 11.02 8.52
CA ILE A 117 13.19 11.45 9.22
C ILE A 117 12.85 12.07 10.58
N VAL A 118 11.84 12.95 10.62
CA VAL A 118 11.45 13.68 11.83
C VAL A 118 10.74 12.77 12.84
N LEU A 119 9.85 11.89 12.38
CA LEU A 119 8.99 11.09 13.25
C LEU A 119 9.61 9.74 13.66
N SER A 120 10.57 9.21 12.91
CA SER A 120 11.26 7.95 13.25
C SER A 120 11.79 7.88 14.69
N PRO A 121 12.55 8.87 15.21
CA PRO A 121 13.03 8.82 16.59
C PRO A 121 11.88 8.86 17.62
N PHE A 122 10.79 9.57 17.31
CA PHE A 122 9.62 9.64 18.17
C PHE A 122 8.89 8.28 18.24
N PHE A 123 8.67 7.63 17.09
CA PHE A 123 8.09 6.30 17.03
C PHE A 123 8.97 5.24 17.70
N ALA A 124 10.28 5.30 17.52
CA ALA A 124 11.22 4.44 18.23
C ALA A 124 11.06 4.59 19.76
N SER A 125 10.97 5.82 20.26
CA SER A 125 10.73 6.12 21.68
C SER A 125 9.41 5.53 22.18
N ILE A 126 8.31 5.67 21.42
CA ILE A 126 7.01 5.07 21.76
C ILE A 126 7.15 3.56 21.96
N TRP A 127 7.74 2.86 21.00
CA TRP A 127 7.87 1.40 21.07
C TRP A 127 8.79 0.94 22.21
N ILE A 128 9.88 1.66 22.45
CA ILE A 128 10.79 1.39 23.58
C ILE A 128 10.05 1.58 24.92
N ASN A 129 9.27 2.66 25.06
CA ASN A 129 8.55 2.94 26.29
C ASN A 129 7.41 1.94 26.56
N LEU A 130 6.70 1.50 25.52
CA LEU A 130 5.73 0.41 25.63
C LEU A 130 6.40 -0.91 26.07
N SER A 131 7.59 -1.21 25.54
CA SER A 131 8.38 -2.38 25.94
C SER A 131 8.81 -2.32 27.41
N LYS A 132 9.21 -1.13 27.91
CA LYS A 132 9.51 -0.92 29.34
C LYS A 132 8.30 -1.15 30.25
N GLN A 133 7.09 -0.95 29.73
CA GLN A 133 5.83 -1.21 30.43
C GLN A 133 5.32 -2.65 30.22
N LEU A 134 6.11 -3.53 29.59
CA LEU A 134 5.75 -4.91 29.26
C LEU A 134 4.51 -5.03 28.35
N ILE A 135 4.21 -3.98 27.58
CA ILE A 135 3.12 -3.97 26.60
C ILE A 135 3.71 -4.35 25.24
N TYR A 136 3.32 -5.53 24.74
CA TYR A 136 3.72 -6.04 23.44
C TYR A 136 2.50 -6.17 22.53
N PRO A 137 2.13 -5.11 21.78
CA PRO A 137 1.11 -5.24 20.74
C PRO A 137 1.62 -6.22 19.69
N ASN A 138 0.75 -7.14 19.27
CA ASN A 138 1.10 -8.16 18.28
C ASN A 138 1.25 -7.53 16.89
N TYR A 139 1.97 -8.21 16.00
CA TYR A 139 2.34 -7.72 14.68
C TYR A 139 1.09 -7.33 13.87
N GLY A 140 0.09 -8.22 13.83
CA GLY A 140 -1.15 -8.00 13.08
C GLY A 140 -1.92 -6.75 13.55
N PHE A 141 -1.96 -6.49 14.86
CA PHE A 141 -2.66 -5.32 15.39
C PHE A 141 -1.96 -4.01 15.04
N LYS A 142 -0.63 -3.96 15.07
CA LYS A 142 0.13 -2.77 14.66
C LYS A 142 -0.05 -2.48 13.15
N CYS A 143 -0.05 -3.51 12.31
CA CYS A 143 -0.35 -3.36 10.89
C CYS A 143 -1.78 -2.86 10.67
N ALA A 144 -2.77 -3.40 11.38
CA ALA A 144 -4.15 -2.92 11.33
C ALA A 144 -4.27 -1.44 11.75
N ALA A 145 -3.61 -1.04 12.83
CA ALA A 145 -3.58 0.36 13.26
C ALA A 145 -2.95 1.27 12.20
N GLY A 146 -1.83 0.85 11.58
CA GLY A 146 -1.21 1.57 10.48
C GLY A 146 -2.14 1.76 9.29
N LEU A 147 -2.87 0.71 8.90
CA LEU A 147 -3.88 0.74 7.83
C LEU A 147 -5.01 1.73 8.13
N VAL A 148 -5.57 1.71 9.34
CA VAL A 148 -6.63 2.63 9.75
C VAL A 148 -6.14 4.08 9.78
N ILE A 149 -4.93 4.34 10.28
CA ILE A 149 -4.34 5.68 10.31
C ILE A 149 -4.12 6.20 8.88
N MET A 150 -3.55 5.39 8.00
CA MET A 150 -3.38 5.77 6.59
C MET A 150 -4.75 6.05 5.93
N ALA A 151 -5.74 5.19 6.15
CA ALA A 151 -7.10 5.38 5.64
C ALA A 151 -7.77 6.66 6.14
N SER A 152 -7.43 7.15 7.33
CA SER A 152 -7.91 8.44 7.84
C SER A 152 -7.37 9.63 7.03
N GLY A 153 -6.21 9.50 6.37
CA GLY A 153 -5.70 10.50 5.43
C GLY A 153 -6.64 10.70 4.24
N PHE A 154 -7.30 9.65 3.77
CA PHE A 154 -8.31 9.77 2.73
C PHE A 154 -9.58 10.49 3.17
N ILE A 155 -9.90 10.54 4.47
CA ILE A 155 -10.99 11.38 5.00
C ILE A 155 -10.63 12.86 4.83
N VAL A 156 -9.37 13.22 5.09
CA VAL A 156 -8.86 14.59 4.86
C VAL A 156 -9.00 14.95 3.37
N MET A 157 -8.64 14.02 2.48
CA MET A 157 -8.78 14.24 1.03
C MET A 157 -10.23 14.27 0.54
N PHE A 158 -11.14 13.52 1.17
CA PHE A 158 -12.57 13.61 0.88
C PHE A 158 -13.09 15.04 1.05
N PHE A 159 -12.79 15.67 2.19
CA PHE A 159 -13.18 17.07 2.43
C PHE A 159 -12.47 18.04 1.49
N ALA A 160 -11.17 17.81 1.21
CA ALA A 160 -10.43 18.62 0.25
C ALA A 160 -11.05 18.55 -1.15
N ALA A 161 -11.48 17.37 -1.59
CA ALA A 161 -12.11 17.17 -2.90
C ALA A 161 -13.50 17.81 -2.97
N GLN A 162 -14.29 17.77 -1.89
CA GLN A 162 -15.57 18.48 -1.84
C GLN A 162 -15.38 20.00 -1.97
N LEU A 163 -14.38 20.57 -1.30
CA LEU A 163 -14.04 21.98 -1.43
C LEU A 163 -13.53 22.33 -2.82
N ALA A 164 -12.71 21.47 -3.42
CA ALA A 164 -12.26 21.65 -4.80
C ALA A 164 -13.41 21.62 -5.81
N GLY A 165 -14.42 20.78 -5.56
CA GLY A 165 -15.65 20.69 -6.35
C GLY A 165 -16.48 21.98 -6.37
N SER A 166 -16.27 22.91 -5.43
CA SER A 166 -16.90 24.23 -5.47
C SER A 166 -16.25 25.21 -6.48
N GLY A 167 -15.28 24.74 -7.28
CA GLY A 167 -14.62 25.51 -8.34
C GLY A 167 -13.37 26.27 -7.90
N MET A 168 -12.90 26.10 -6.65
CA MET A 168 -11.69 26.75 -6.14
C MET A 168 -10.57 25.75 -5.89
N LYS A 169 -9.33 26.12 -6.24
CA LYS A 169 -8.16 25.32 -5.85
C LYS A 169 -7.96 25.37 -4.33
N VAL A 170 -7.74 24.22 -3.71
CA VAL A 170 -7.55 24.10 -2.26
C VAL A 170 -6.11 24.36 -1.84
N ALA A 171 -5.89 24.66 -0.56
CA ALA A 171 -4.56 24.89 -0.02
C ALA A 171 -3.68 23.62 -0.03
N PRO A 172 -2.35 23.73 -0.21
CA PRO A 172 -1.43 22.59 -0.10
C PRO A 172 -1.48 21.82 1.23
N GLY A 173 -1.93 22.48 2.30
CA GLY A 173 -2.03 21.89 3.63
C GLY A 173 -2.87 20.61 3.70
N TRP A 174 -3.85 20.44 2.80
CA TRP A 174 -4.65 19.22 2.71
C TRP A 174 -3.79 18.00 2.34
N LEU A 175 -3.00 18.12 1.26
CA LEU A 175 -2.08 17.05 0.83
C LEU A 175 -0.99 16.79 1.88
N ILE A 176 -0.42 17.85 2.46
CA ILE A 176 0.62 17.71 3.50
C ILE A 176 0.07 16.95 4.71
N SER A 177 -1.16 17.26 5.14
CA SER A 177 -1.81 16.58 6.27
C SER A 177 -2.12 15.10 5.95
N THR A 178 -2.55 14.82 4.72
CA THR A 178 -2.74 13.44 4.24
C THR A 178 -1.44 12.66 4.25
N TYR A 179 -0.36 13.21 3.70
CA TYR A 179 0.95 12.54 3.71
C TYR A 179 1.53 12.38 5.11
N PHE A 180 1.23 13.31 6.03
CA PHE A 180 1.54 13.13 7.45
C PHE A 180 0.85 11.87 8.00
N LEU A 181 -0.47 11.74 7.83
CA LEU A 181 -1.22 10.58 8.31
C LEU A 181 -0.75 9.27 7.64
N HIS A 182 -0.50 9.28 6.34
CA HIS A 182 0.05 8.13 5.62
C HIS A 182 1.40 7.71 6.21
N THR A 183 2.28 8.67 6.50
CA THR A 183 3.60 8.41 7.10
C THR A 183 3.49 7.86 8.53
N VAL A 184 2.59 8.42 9.35
CA VAL A 184 2.30 7.89 10.70
C VAL A 184 1.82 6.43 10.60
N GLY A 185 0.96 6.12 9.63
CA GLY A 185 0.52 4.76 9.34
C GLY A 185 1.67 3.84 8.90
N GLU A 186 2.56 4.34 8.05
CA GLU A 186 3.74 3.61 7.56
C GLU A 186 4.71 3.26 8.69
N LEU A 187 4.99 4.20 9.58
CA LEU A 187 5.86 4.00 10.75
C LEU A 187 5.27 2.98 11.75
N CYS A 188 3.96 2.78 11.75
CA CYS A 188 3.30 1.70 12.49
C CYS A 188 3.42 0.33 11.80
N LEU A 189 3.28 0.28 10.47
CA LEU A 189 3.17 -0.96 9.72
C LEU A 189 4.52 -1.50 9.24
N SER A 190 5.35 -0.69 8.58
CA SER A 190 6.50 -1.16 7.79
C SER A 190 7.56 -1.91 8.61
N PRO A 191 8.05 -1.41 9.77
CA PRO A 191 9.06 -2.13 10.56
C PRO A 191 8.53 -3.46 11.12
N VAL A 192 7.24 -3.48 11.44
CA VAL A 192 6.56 -4.60 12.09
C VAL A 192 6.29 -5.70 11.08
N ALA A 193 5.76 -5.36 9.91
CA ALA A 193 5.45 -6.31 8.84
C ALA A 193 6.73 -7.02 8.36
N LEU A 194 7.83 -6.28 8.20
CA LEU A 194 9.12 -6.86 7.80
C LEU A 194 9.67 -7.82 8.87
N THR A 195 9.54 -7.46 10.15
CA THR A 195 9.92 -8.36 11.26
C THR A 195 9.05 -9.62 11.30
N ALA A 196 7.76 -9.49 10.98
CA ALA A 196 6.84 -10.62 10.97
C ALA A 196 7.20 -11.65 9.89
N VAL A 197 7.80 -11.25 8.76
CA VAL A 197 8.29 -12.18 7.73
C VAL A 197 9.24 -13.20 8.34
N SER A 198 10.22 -12.77 9.12
CA SER A 198 11.21 -13.70 9.69
C SER A 198 10.67 -14.47 10.89
N GLN A 199 9.77 -13.88 11.67
CA GLN A 199 9.26 -14.49 12.92
C GLN A 199 8.11 -15.48 12.70
N LEU A 200 7.24 -15.24 11.71
CA LEU A 200 6.04 -16.04 11.49
C LEU A 200 6.18 -17.07 10.35
N SER A 201 7.26 -16.97 9.58
CA SER A 201 7.54 -17.89 8.49
C SER A 201 8.21 -19.18 8.97
N PRO A 202 7.88 -20.33 8.38
CA PRO A 202 8.66 -21.55 8.58
C PRO A 202 10.10 -21.33 8.12
N ARG A 203 11.10 -21.67 8.95
CA ARG A 203 12.53 -21.40 8.69
C ARG A 203 13.00 -21.90 7.32
N ARG A 204 12.50 -23.06 6.90
CA ARG A 204 12.79 -23.70 5.60
C ARG A 204 12.30 -22.91 4.38
N PHE A 205 11.36 -21.97 4.55
CA PHE A 205 10.81 -21.16 3.48
C PHE A 205 11.11 -19.67 3.64
N ALA A 206 11.97 -19.26 4.57
CA ALA A 206 12.17 -17.84 4.93
C ALA A 206 12.45 -16.93 3.71
N GLY A 207 13.32 -17.35 2.77
CA GLY A 207 13.59 -16.59 1.55
C GLY A 207 12.39 -16.51 0.60
N GLN A 208 11.62 -17.58 0.47
CA GLN A 208 10.41 -17.60 -0.36
C GLN A 208 9.32 -16.73 0.26
N MET A 209 9.19 -16.75 1.59
CA MET A 209 8.23 -15.92 2.32
C MET A 209 8.54 -14.42 2.22
N MET A 210 9.81 -14.04 2.13
CA MET A 210 10.18 -12.66 1.79
C MET A 210 9.71 -12.30 0.38
N GLY A 211 9.91 -13.18 -0.60
CA GLY A 211 9.39 -12.96 -1.97
C GLY A 211 7.87 -12.78 -2.00
N VAL A 212 7.14 -13.65 -1.29
CA VAL A 212 5.68 -13.57 -1.15
C VAL A 212 5.24 -12.28 -0.44
N PHE A 213 5.99 -11.84 0.57
CA PHE A 213 5.73 -10.56 1.22
C PHE A 213 5.92 -9.39 0.26
N THR A 214 6.98 -9.38 -0.55
CA THR A 214 7.20 -8.35 -1.57
C THR A 214 6.07 -8.29 -2.60
N LEU A 215 5.43 -9.42 -2.94
CA LEU A 215 4.25 -9.41 -3.82
C LEU A 215 3.11 -8.56 -3.25
N THR A 216 3.00 -8.38 -1.93
CA THR A 216 1.97 -7.52 -1.33
C THR A 216 2.13 -6.05 -1.74
N TYR A 217 3.38 -5.57 -1.85
CA TYR A 217 3.68 -4.23 -2.35
C TYR A 217 3.29 -4.13 -3.83
N SER A 218 3.69 -5.10 -4.65
CA SER A 218 3.38 -5.11 -6.08
C SER A 218 1.87 -5.13 -6.35
N ILE A 219 1.12 -5.97 -5.64
CA ILE A 219 -0.34 -6.01 -5.75
C ILE A 219 -0.92 -4.66 -5.29
N GLY A 220 -0.46 -4.11 -4.16
CA GLY A 220 -0.89 -2.80 -3.68
C GLY A 220 -0.69 -1.70 -4.71
N SER A 221 0.53 -1.52 -5.23
CA SER A 221 0.84 -0.51 -6.24
C SER A 221 0.02 -0.67 -7.53
N LEU A 222 -0.18 -1.91 -7.99
CA LEU A 222 -1.01 -2.17 -9.19
C LEU A 222 -2.49 -1.84 -8.93
N VAL A 223 -3.03 -2.23 -7.78
CA VAL A 223 -4.38 -1.86 -7.36
C VAL A 223 -4.51 -0.34 -7.27
N ALA A 224 -3.50 0.35 -6.74
CA ALA A 224 -3.50 1.80 -6.68
C ALA A 224 -3.58 2.45 -8.08
N GLY A 225 -2.79 1.92 -9.02
CA GLY A 225 -2.81 2.33 -10.43
C GLY A 225 -4.14 2.04 -11.12
N LEU A 226 -4.75 0.87 -10.87
CA LEU A 226 -6.08 0.53 -11.39
C LEU A 226 -7.17 1.42 -10.83
N ILE A 227 -7.12 1.71 -9.53
CA ILE A 227 -8.05 2.65 -8.89
C ILE A 227 -7.91 4.02 -9.53
N ALA A 228 -6.70 4.55 -9.72
CA ALA A 228 -6.55 5.87 -10.33
C ALA A 228 -6.87 5.90 -11.83
N GLY A 229 -6.55 4.84 -12.57
CA GLY A 229 -6.74 4.76 -14.03
C GLY A 229 -8.20 4.57 -14.47
N ASN A 230 -9.07 4.08 -13.58
CA ASN A 230 -10.50 3.94 -13.86
C ASN A 230 -11.33 5.20 -13.55
N PHE A 231 -10.70 6.25 -13.03
CA PHE A 231 -11.37 7.51 -12.73
C PHE A 231 -10.94 8.58 -13.72
N ASN A 232 -11.88 9.43 -14.13
CA ASN A 232 -11.53 10.54 -15.00
C ASN A 232 -10.87 11.66 -14.17
N PRO A 233 -9.57 11.99 -14.39
CA PRO A 233 -8.88 13.04 -13.64
C PRO A 233 -9.55 14.41 -13.77
N GLN A 234 -10.31 14.62 -14.85
CA GLN A 234 -11.00 15.87 -15.16
C GLN A 234 -12.36 15.98 -14.48
N ASN A 235 -12.90 14.87 -13.94
CA ASN A 235 -14.18 14.86 -13.25
C ASN A 235 -13.99 14.97 -11.72
N ILE A 236 -13.90 16.20 -11.22
CA ILE A 236 -13.73 16.46 -9.79
C ILE A 236 -14.88 15.92 -8.93
N GLU A 237 -16.07 15.72 -9.51
CA GLU A 237 -17.25 15.22 -8.78
C GLU A 237 -17.08 13.76 -8.34
N GLU A 238 -16.23 12.98 -9.02
CA GLU A 238 -15.98 11.57 -8.68
C GLU A 238 -14.93 11.40 -7.57
N MET A 239 -14.01 12.36 -7.41
CA MET A 239 -12.87 12.25 -6.48
C MET A 239 -13.26 12.15 -5.00
N PRO A 240 -14.26 12.90 -4.47
CA PRO A 240 -14.71 12.71 -3.10
C PRO A 240 -15.15 11.27 -2.84
N ASN A 241 -15.98 10.71 -3.72
CA ASN A 241 -16.47 9.36 -3.57
C ASN A 241 -15.33 8.33 -3.64
N LEU A 242 -14.36 8.53 -4.54
CA LEU A 242 -13.15 7.71 -4.61
C LEU A 242 -12.41 7.67 -3.27
N PHE A 243 -12.05 8.83 -2.72
CA PHE A 243 -11.31 8.91 -1.46
C PHE A 243 -12.11 8.34 -0.30
N LEU A 244 -13.41 8.60 -0.24
CA LEU A 244 -14.29 8.02 0.78
C LEU A 244 -14.33 6.49 0.70
N GLN A 245 -14.44 5.92 -0.50
CA GLN A 245 -14.44 4.46 -0.70
C GLN A 245 -13.12 3.83 -0.27
N ILE A 246 -11.98 4.39 -0.68
CA ILE A 246 -10.65 3.91 -0.25
C ILE A 246 -10.56 3.95 1.28
N SER A 247 -11.01 5.05 1.90
CA SER A 247 -11.01 5.21 3.34
C SER A 247 -11.88 4.16 4.04
N LEU A 248 -13.15 4.05 3.65
CA LEU A 248 -14.10 3.14 4.29
C LEU A 248 -13.68 1.68 4.16
N TYR A 249 -13.31 1.23 2.96
CA TYR A 249 -12.85 -0.15 2.77
C TYR A 249 -11.60 -0.45 3.58
N SER A 250 -10.65 0.48 3.64
CA SER A 250 -9.42 0.29 4.40
C SER A 250 -9.65 0.33 5.92
N ILE A 251 -10.55 1.20 6.42
CA ILE A 251 -10.93 1.26 7.84
C ILE A 251 -11.66 -0.02 8.26
N VAL A 252 -12.63 -0.47 7.47
CA VAL A 252 -13.39 -1.71 7.75
C VAL A 252 -12.43 -2.90 7.73
N ALA A 253 -11.61 -3.04 6.70
CA ALA A 253 -10.64 -4.12 6.60
C ALA A 253 -9.62 -4.06 7.74
N GLY A 254 -9.05 -2.88 8.04
CA GLY A 254 -8.12 -2.68 9.14
C GLY A 254 -8.73 -3.03 10.49
N THR A 255 -9.98 -2.62 10.74
CA THR A 255 -10.69 -2.95 11.99
C THR A 255 -10.93 -4.45 12.11
N LEU A 256 -11.39 -5.11 11.04
CA LEU A 256 -11.59 -6.56 11.02
C LEU A 256 -10.27 -7.29 11.26
N ILE A 257 -9.20 -6.91 10.56
CA ILE A 257 -7.86 -7.48 10.76
C ILE A 257 -7.40 -7.26 12.19
N GLY A 258 -7.63 -6.08 12.77
CA GLY A 258 -7.31 -5.79 14.17
C GLY A 258 -8.04 -6.73 15.14
N ILE A 259 -9.35 -6.95 14.93
CA ILE A 259 -10.15 -7.88 15.74
C ILE A 259 -9.63 -9.32 15.61
N PHE A 260 -9.30 -9.77 14.39
CA PHE A 260 -8.71 -11.09 14.18
C PHE A 260 -7.32 -11.18 14.80
N ALA A 261 -6.51 -10.13 14.69
CA ALA A 261 -5.17 -10.06 15.25
C ALA A 261 -5.17 -10.20 16.78
N LEU A 262 -6.18 -9.66 17.47
CA LEU A 262 -6.33 -9.87 18.91
C LEU A 262 -6.53 -11.36 19.26
N LYS A 263 -7.24 -12.12 18.41
CA LYS A 263 -7.40 -13.58 18.57
C LYS A 263 -6.14 -14.37 18.20
N THR A 264 -5.37 -13.90 17.21
CA THR A 264 -4.14 -14.56 16.76
C THR A 264 -2.90 -14.20 17.58
N LYS A 265 -3.02 -13.37 18.62
CA LYS A 265 -1.91 -12.95 19.48
C LYS A 265 -1.04 -14.11 19.97
N HIS A 266 -1.65 -15.24 20.34
CA HIS A 266 -0.93 -16.44 20.82
C HIS A 266 -0.23 -17.25 19.71
N TRP A 267 -0.49 -16.92 18.44
CA TRP A 267 0.10 -17.60 17.29
C TRP A 267 1.39 -16.92 16.83
N GLU A 268 1.63 -15.71 17.32
CA GLU A 268 2.78 -14.88 17.00
C GLU A 268 3.92 -15.01 18.04
N SER A 269 3.70 -15.76 19.12
CA SER A 269 4.73 -16.04 20.11
C SER A 269 5.74 -17.09 19.58
N PRO A 270 7.05 -16.84 19.71
CA PRO A 270 8.11 -17.71 19.22
C PRO A 270 8.09 -19.11 19.82
#